data_AF-B2TRS1-F1
#
_entry.id   AF-B2TRS1-F1
#
_cell.length_a   1.000
_cell.length_b   1.000
_cell.length_c   1.000
_cell.angle_alpha   90.00
_cell.angle_beta   90.00
_cell.angle_gamma   90.00
#
_symmetry.space_group_name_H-M   'P 1'
#
loop_
_entity.id
_entity.type
_entity.pdbx_description
1 polymer ?
#
loop_
_entity_poly.entity_id
_entity_poly.type
_entity_poly.pdbx_seq_one_letter_code
_entity_poly.pdbx_strand_id
1 'polypeptide(L)'
;MSKIHELKILPQYFNAVLDGTKIFELRKNDRGFEVGDTLVLKEYLQEISDRYKTTLHAQYTGQEVKKEISYILDGGKYGLQEGYMILALGEYKEMGNITDEEIEAFGKFSDYEKVIIKEQYSKYPKGFFPNPMCALY
;
A
#
# COMPACT_ATOMS: atom_id res chain seq x y z
N MET A 1 19.25 -5.22 0.76
CA MET A 1 18.77 -4.23 -0.24
C MET A 1 17.33 -4.59 -0.53
N SER A 2 16.42 -3.63 -0.53
CA SER A 2 15.04 -3.87 -0.95
C SER A 2 15.00 -4.25 -2.44
N LYS A 3 14.18 -5.23 -2.79
CA LYS A 3 13.98 -5.68 -4.18
C LYS A 3 12.81 -4.93 -4.80
N ILE A 4 12.85 -4.79 -6.12
CA ILE A 4 11.74 -4.23 -6.90
C ILE A 4 11.05 -5.37 -7.64
N HIS A 5 9.74 -5.50 -7.43
CA HIS A 5 8.90 -6.51 -8.05
C HIS A 5 7.90 -5.86 -9.00
N GLU A 6 8.04 -6.12 -10.29
CA GLU A 6 7.05 -5.68 -11.28
C GLU A 6 5.92 -6.70 -11.40
N LEU A 7 4.68 -6.22 -11.24
CA LEU A 7 3.50 -7.05 -11.18
C LEU A 7 2.36 -6.46 -12.00
N LYS A 8 1.64 -7.31 -12.72
CA LYS A 8 0.38 -6.94 -13.38
C LYS A 8 -0.73 -6.72 -12.35
N ILE A 9 -1.61 -5.76 -12.60
CA ILE A 9 -2.84 -5.53 -11.86
C ILE A 9 -3.97 -5.13 -12.84
N LEU A 10 -5.20 -5.56 -12.58
CA LEU A 10 -6.35 -5.21 -13.42
C LEU A 10 -6.83 -3.79 -13.15
N PRO A 11 -7.43 -3.08 -14.12
CA PRO A 11 -7.85 -1.69 -13.98
C PRO A 11 -8.69 -1.40 -12.74
N GLN A 12 -9.66 -2.27 -12.43
CA GLN A 12 -10.53 -2.13 -11.26
C GLN A 12 -9.77 -2.14 -9.93
N TYR A 13 -8.70 -2.95 -9.83
CA TYR A 13 -7.87 -3.01 -8.63
C TYR A 13 -6.78 -1.94 -8.67
N PHE A 14 -6.27 -1.59 -9.84
CA PHE A 14 -5.32 -0.50 -10.03
C PHE A 14 -5.90 0.82 -9.51
N ASN A 15 -7.12 1.16 -9.94
CA ASN A 15 -7.81 2.36 -9.48
C ASN A 15 -8.03 2.35 -7.96
N ALA A 16 -8.41 1.20 -7.38
CA ALA A 16 -8.59 1.05 -5.94
C ALA A 16 -7.26 1.16 -5.14
N VAL A 17 -6.13 0.75 -5.72
CA VAL A 17 -4.82 0.98 -5.10
C VAL A 17 -4.40 2.44 -5.24
N LEU A 18 -4.69 3.06 -6.39
CA LEU A 18 -4.37 4.45 -6.69
C LEU A 18 -5.12 5.43 -5.78
N ASP A 19 -6.41 5.18 -5.52
CA ASP A 19 -7.24 6.00 -4.62
C ASP A 19 -7.06 5.66 -3.13
N GLY A 20 -6.28 4.62 -2.82
CA GLY A 20 -5.98 4.19 -1.45
C GLY A 20 -7.08 3.37 -0.76
N THR A 21 -8.18 3.04 -1.44
CA THR A 21 -9.23 2.18 -0.87
C THR A 21 -8.78 0.72 -0.72
N LYS A 22 -7.88 0.26 -1.58
CA LYS A 22 -7.25 -1.07 -1.53
C LYS A 22 -5.80 -0.95 -1.07
N ILE A 23 -5.60 -1.26 0.22
CA ILE A 23 -4.29 -1.20 0.89
C ILE A 23 -3.57 -2.55 0.97
N PHE A 24 -3.95 -3.53 0.15
CA PHE A 24 -3.32 -4.86 0.17
C PHE A 24 -3.32 -5.53 -1.20
N GLU A 25 -2.38 -6.46 -1.41
CA GLU A 25 -2.29 -7.33 -2.58
C GLU A 25 -2.29 -8.81 -2.15
N LEU A 26 -3.03 -9.66 -2.85
CA LEU A 26 -3.03 -11.11 -2.64
C LEU A 26 -2.18 -11.77 -3.74
N ARG A 27 -1.16 -12.53 -3.35
CA ARG A 27 -0.23 -13.16 -4.28
C ARG A 27 0.12 -14.58 -3.88
N LYS A 28 0.58 -15.36 -4.86
CA LYS A 28 1.31 -16.58 -4.58
C LYS A 28 2.69 -16.20 -4.04
N ASN A 29 3.17 -16.91 -3.02
CA ASN A 29 4.51 -16.68 -2.47
C ASN A 29 5.56 -17.44 -3.30
N ASP A 30 5.82 -16.98 -4.53
CA ASP A 30 6.74 -17.62 -5.48
C ASP A 30 7.97 -16.77 -5.84
N ARG A 31 8.06 -15.54 -5.29
CA ARG A 31 9.13 -14.57 -5.59
C ARG A 31 9.98 -14.20 -4.38
N GLY A 32 9.67 -14.75 -3.20
CA GLY A 32 10.35 -14.40 -1.95
C GLY A 32 10.17 -12.92 -1.61
N PHE A 33 8.91 -12.48 -1.51
CA PHE A 33 8.57 -11.12 -1.10
C PHE A 33 8.99 -10.87 0.35
N GLU A 34 9.59 -9.71 0.61
CA GLU A 34 10.03 -9.31 1.94
C GLU A 34 9.44 -7.94 2.31
N VAL A 35 9.25 -7.69 3.62
CA VAL A 35 8.85 -6.36 4.10
C VAL A 35 9.95 -5.35 3.73
N GLY A 36 9.55 -4.19 3.22
CA GLY A 36 10.44 -3.17 2.66
C GLY A 36 10.74 -3.33 1.17
N ASP A 37 10.31 -4.40 0.52
CA ASP A 37 10.37 -4.50 -0.94
C ASP A 37 9.40 -3.51 -1.61
N THR A 38 9.72 -3.11 -2.83
CA THR A 38 8.89 -2.23 -3.65
C THR A 38 8.10 -3.06 -4.67
N LEU A 39 6.79 -2.84 -4.74
CA LEU A 39 5.91 -3.34 -5.78
C LEU A 39 5.67 -2.24 -6.82
N VAL A 40 5.97 -2.53 -8.08
CA VAL A 40 5.56 -1.72 -9.23
C VAL A 40 4.36 -2.41 -9.87
N LEU A 41 3.16 -1.92 -9.53
CA LEU A 41 1.90 -2.47 -10.03
C LEU A 41 1.56 -1.80 -11.36
N LYS A 42 1.68 -2.56 -12.45
CA LYS A 42 1.46 -2.11 -13.83
C LYS A 42 0.05 -2.50 -14.28
N GLU A 43 -0.74 -1.51 -14.67
CA GLU A 43 -2.11 -1.74 -15.14
C GLU A 43 -2.10 -2.55 -16.45
N TYR A 44 -2.88 -3.64 -16.44
CA TYR A 44 -2.93 -4.61 -17.52
C TYR A 44 -4.37 -4.93 -17.91
N LEU A 45 -4.71 -4.66 -19.17
CA LEU A 45 -5.96 -5.04 -19.79
C LEU A 45 -5.87 -6.52 -20.20
N GLN A 46 -6.83 -7.33 -19.72
CA GLN A 46 -6.93 -8.73 -20.14
C GLN A 46 -7.55 -8.84 -21.54
N GLU A 47 -7.28 -9.98 -22.18
CA GLU A 47 -7.90 -10.29 -23.45
C GLU A 47 -9.40 -10.49 -23.26
N ILE A 48 -10.19 -9.80 -24.08
CA ILE A 48 -11.64 -9.96 -24.13
C ILE A 48 -11.96 -10.48 -25.51
N SER A 49 -12.48 -11.70 -25.56
CA SER A 49 -13.08 -12.28 -26.77
C SER A 49 -14.57 -12.43 -26.54
N ASP A 50 -15.37 -11.84 -27.41
CA ASP A 50 -16.80 -12.10 -27.45
C ASP A 50 -17.14 -13.16 -28.51
N ARG A 51 -18.37 -13.70 -28.42
CA ARG A 51 -18.87 -14.70 -29.38
C ARG A 51 -19.02 -14.14 -30.81
N TYR A 52 -18.81 -12.84 -31.01
CA TYR A 52 -19.02 -12.11 -32.26
C TYR A 52 -17.73 -11.58 -32.87
N LYS A 53 -16.57 -12.18 -32.53
CA LYS A 53 -15.26 -11.98 -33.19
C LYS A 53 -14.58 -10.63 -32.92
N THR A 54 -15.03 -9.83 -31.97
CA THR A 54 -14.19 -8.72 -31.47
C THR A 54 -13.25 -9.27 -30.41
N THR A 55 -11.98 -9.44 -30.77
CA THR A 55 -10.90 -9.76 -29.83
C THR A 55 -10.15 -8.48 -29.51
N LEU A 56 -10.22 -8.04 -28.25
CA LEU A 56 -9.30 -7.04 -27.72
C LEU A 56 -8.12 -7.79 -27.10
N HIS A 57 -6.93 -7.61 -27.67
CA HIS A 57 -5.73 -8.27 -27.17
C HIS A 57 -5.31 -7.73 -25.81
N ALA A 58 -4.76 -8.63 -24.98
CA ALA A 58 -4.26 -8.24 -23.68
C ALA A 58 -3.04 -7.32 -23.81
N GLN A 59 -3.05 -6.19 -23.12
CA GLN A 59 -2.00 -5.17 -23.24
C GLN A 59 -1.81 -4.39 -21.93
N TYR A 60 -0.61 -3.86 -21.74
CA TYR A 60 -0.37 -2.85 -20.70
C TYR A 60 -0.90 -1.50 -21.17
N THR A 61 -1.46 -0.71 -20.26
CA THR A 61 -1.90 0.66 -20.57
C THR A 61 -0.74 1.66 -20.50
N GLY A 62 0.35 1.28 -19.83
CA GLY A 62 1.48 2.16 -19.50
C GLY A 62 1.36 2.85 -18.14
N GLN A 63 0.21 2.72 -17.46
CA GLN A 63 0.05 3.24 -16.10
C GLN A 63 0.68 2.29 -15.07
N GLU A 64 1.34 2.88 -14.07
CA GLU A 64 1.92 2.14 -12.96
C GLU A 64 1.79 2.89 -11.63
N VAL A 65 1.76 2.15 -10.52
CA VAL A 65 1.80 2.69 -9.17
C VAL A 65 2.84 1.93 -8.35
N LYS A 66 3.67 2.67 -7.61
CA LYS A 66 4.68 2.11 -6.72
C LYS A 66 4.15 2.07 -5.29
N LYS A 67 4.30 0.93 -4.62
CA LYS A 67 3.96 0.73 -3.21
C LYS A 67 5.06 -0.04 -2.51
N GLU A 68 5.28 0.24 -1.24
CA GLU A 68 6.19 -0.55 -0.39
C GLU A 68 5.41 -1.66 0.30
N ILE A 69 6.01 -2.84 0.50
CA ILE A 69 5.42 -3.89 1.32
C ILE A 69 5.63 -3.53 2.80
N SER A 70 4.57 -3.10 3.47
CA SER A 70 4.62 -2.71 4.89
C SER A 70 4.40 -3.88 5.85
N TYR A 71 3.71 -4.92 5.39
CA TYR A 71 3.43 -6.12 6.18
C TYR A 71 3.13 -7.33 5.28
N ILE A 72 3.40 -8.53 5.78
CA ILE A 72 3.13 -9.79 5.10
C ILE A 72 2.33 -10.72 6.02
N LEU A 73 1.24 -11.27 5.48
CA LEU A 73 0.51 -12.39 6.09
C LEU A 73 0.63 -13.62 5.19
N ASP A 74 1.34 -14.64 5.65
CA ASP A 74 1.41 -15.93 4.94
C ASP A 74 0.08 -16.69 4.97
N GLY A 75 -0.12 -17.53 3.98
CA GLY A 75 -1.19 -18.50 3.92
C GLY A 75 -0.97 -19.71 4.82
N GLY A 76 -1.90 -20.66 4.75
CA GLY A 76 -1.99 -21.82 5.64
C GLY A 76 -2.66 -21.51 6.99
N LYS A 77 -3.09 -20.26 7.20
CA LYS A 77 -3.69 -19.76 8.44
C LYS A 77 -4.89 -18.85 8.13
N TYR A 78 -5.84 -18.77 9.05
CA TYR A 78 -6.98 -17.84 9.01
C TYR A 78 -7.84 -17.91 7.72
N GLY A 79 -7.90 -19.08 7.08
CA GLY A 79 -8.65 -19.28 5.83
C GLY A 79 -7.91 -18.85 4.55
N LEU A 80 -6.67 -18.34 4.67
CA LEU A 80 -5.81 -18.08 3.52
C LEU A 80 -5.13 -19.37 3.08
N GLN A 81 -5.27 -19.73 1.80
CA GLN A 81 -4.71 -20.96 1.24
C GLN A 81 -3.18 -21.02 1.38
N GLU A 82 -2.63 -22.18 1.71
CA GLU A 82 -1.19 -22.42 1.74
C GLU A 82 -0.52 -22.09 0.39
N GLY A 83 0.66 -21.46 0.45
CA GLY A 83 1.38 -20.97 -0.73
C GLY A 83 0.90 -19.62 -1.28
N TYR A 84 -0.15 -19.04 -0.70
CA TYR A 84 -0.55 -17.64 -0.95
C TYR A 84 -0.14 -16.74 0.21
N MET A 85 -0.14 -15.43 -0.01
CA MET A 85 0.17 -14.42 0.99
C MET A 85 -0.57 -13.11 0.69
N ILE A 86 -0.85 -12.34 1.73
CA ILE A 86 -1.35 -10.97 1.63
C ILE A 86 -0.18 -10.02 1.92
N LEU A 87 0.05 -9.08 1.02
CA LEU A 87 1.04 -8.01 1.10
C LEU A 87 0.29 -6.72 1.45
N ALA A 88 0.54 -6.13 2.61
CA ALA A 88 0.02 -4.80 2.90
C ALA A 88 0.81 -3.76 2.10
N LEU A 89 0.09 -2.82 1.48
CA LEU A 89 0.65 -1.76 0.66
C LEU A 89 0.83 -0.51 1.52
N GLY A 90 2.08 -0.09 1.70
CA GLY A 90 2.45 1.20 2.27
C GLY A 90 2.79 2.22 1.19
N GLU A 91 2.89 3.48 1.62
CA GLU A 91 3.35 4.56 0.75
C GLU A 91 4.80 4.34 0.33
N TYR A 92 5.03 4.37 -0.98
CA TYR A 92 6.37 4.35 -1.53
C TYR A 92 6.96 5.76 -1.40
N LYS A 93 7.96 5.90 -0.52
CA LYS A 93 8.75 7.12 -0.45
C LYS A 93 9.93 6.94 -1.39
N GLU A 94 9.84 7.57 -2.56
CA GLU A 94 11.00 7.71 -3.42
C GLU A 94 12.05 8.47 -2.59
N MET A 95 13.21 7.85 -2.33
CA MET A 95 14.37 8.57 -1.80
C MET A 95 14.90 9.47 -2.93
N GLY A 96 14.11 10.47 -3.31
CA GLY A 96 14.62 11.69 -3.88
C GLY A 96 15.48 12.36 -2.83
N ASN A 97 16.48 13.13 -3.25
CA ASN A 97 17.30 13.93 -2.35
C ASN A 97 16.37 14.81 -1.51
N ILE A 98 16.05 14.36 -0.29
CA ILE A 98 15.20 15.12 0.62
C ILE A 98 15.98 16.41 0.87
N THR A 99 15.42 17.54 0.46
CA THR A 99 16.11 18.80 0.70
C THR A 99 16.12 19.05 2.19
N ASP A 100 17.13 19.77 2.70
CA ASP A 100 17.20 20.12 4.12
C ASP A 100 15.92 20.85 4.58
N GLU A 101 15.23 21.54 3.66
CA GLU A 101 13.95 22.21 3.89
C GLU A 101 12.79 21.24 4.08
N GLU A 102 12.75 20.14 3.33
CA GLU A 102 11.74 19.09 3.51
C GLU A 102 11.96 18.34 4.84
N ILE A 103 13.22 18.08 5.23
CA ILE A 103 13.56 17.52 6.55
C ILE A 103 13.10 18.46 7.67
N GLU A 104 13.38 19.77 7.55
CA GLU A 104 12.91 20.76 8.51
C GLU A 104 11.38 20.85 8.58
N ALA A 105 10.70 20.78 7.43
CA ALA A 105 9.25 20.81 7.36
C ALA A 105 8.62 19.58 8.03
N PHE A 106 9.16 18.38 7.80
CA PHE A 106 8.75 17.15 8.48
C PHE A 106 9.04 17.19 9.99
N GLY A 107 10.18 17.75 10.39
CA GLY A 107 10.52 17.95 11.81
C GLY A 107 9.50 18.85 12.51
N LYS A 108 9.17 20.00 11.90
CA LYS A 108 8.14 20.93 12.39
C LYS A 108 6.76 20.28 12.42
N PHE A 109 6.39 19.49 11.42
CA PHE A 109 5.10 18.80 11.37
C PHE A 109 4.96 17.72 12.45
N SER A 110 5.99 16.89 12.66
CA SER A 110 6.05 15.90 13.75
C SER A 110 5.91 16.57 15.12
N ASP A 111 6.55 17.73 15.31
CA ASP A 111 6.47 18.44 16.58
C ASP A 111 5.09 19.08 16.79
N TYR A 112 4.45 19.56 15.71
CA TYR A 112 3.05 20.02 15.76
C TYR A 112 2.07 18.90 16.10
N GLU A 113 2.17 17.71 15.48
CA GLU A 113 1.32 16.56 15.83
C GLU A 113 1.55 16.11 17.28
N LYS A 114 2.81 16.08 17.74
CA LYS A 114 3.12 15.80 19.15
C LYS A 114 2.52 16.85 20.09
N VAL A 115 2.50 18.13 19.71
CA VAL A 115 1.86 19.20 20.49
C VAL A 115 0.34 19.02 20.51
N ILE A 116 -0.29 18.79 19.37
CA ILE A 116 -1.75 18.58 19.28
C ILE A 116 -2.17 17.35 20.10
N ILE A 117 -1.46 16.22 19.97
CA ILE A 117 -1.73 15.02 20.75
C ILE A 117 -1.50 15.30 22.25
N LYS A 118 -0.41 15.99 22.61
CA LYS A 118 -0.14 16.31 24.02
C LYS A 118 -1.20 17.23 24.61
N GLU A 119 -1.68 18.23 23.88
CA GLU A 119 -2.75 19.13 24.32
C GLU A 119 -4.10 18.43 24.41
N GLN A 120 -4.50 17.67 23.38
CA GLN A 120 -5.76 16.95 23.33
C GLN A 120 -5.86 15.90 24.43
N TYR A 121 -4.75 15.26 24.80
CA TYR A 121 -4.71 14.22 25.81
C TYR A 121 -4.28 14.69 27.21
N SER A 122 -3.89 15.97 27.37
CA SER A 122 -3.54 16.56 28.69
C SER A 122 -4.71 16.62 29.67
N LYS A 123 -5.94 16.56 29.17
CA LYS A 123 -7.18 16.63 29.96
C LYS A 123 -7.60 15.27 30.56
N TYR A 124 -6.95 14.17 30.16
CA TYR A 124 -7.24 12.84 30.68
C TYR A 124 -6.24 12.47 31.79
N PRO A 125 -6.69 11.76 32.85
CA PRO A 125 -5.81 11.30 33.91
C PRO A 125 -4.74 10.35 33.35
N LYS A 126 -3.52 10.43 33.89
CA LYS A 126 -2.39 9.59 33.49
C LYS A 126 -2.79 8.11 33.52
N GLY A 127 -2.67 7.42 32.38
CA GLY A 127 -3.00 6.00 32.24
C GLY A 127 -4.34 5.72 31.53
N PHE A 128 -5.11 6.74 31.14
CA PHE A 128 -6.32 6.59 30.35
C PHE A 128 -6.04 6.87 28.86
N PHE A 129 -6.03 5.83 28.02
CA PHE A 129 -5.88 5.95 26.57
C PHE A 129 -7.19 5.52 25.90
N PRO A 130 -8.06 6.46 25.46
CA PRO A 130 -9.19 6.09 24.61
C PRO A 130 -8.65 5.58 23.26
N ASN A 131 -9.18 4.45 22.81
CA ASN A 131 -8.81 3.80 21.56
C ASN A 131 -8.94 4.80 20.37
N PRO A 132 -7.87 5.06 19.60
CA PRO A 132 -7.87 6.13 18.58
C PRO A 132 -8.80 5.86 17.38
N MET A 133 -9.43 4.69 17.28
CA MET A 133 -10.28 4.31 16.15
C MET A 133 -11.77 4.70 16.28
N CYS A 134 -12.20 5.43 17.32
CA CYS A 134 -13.63 5.77 17.51
C CYS A 134 -14.03 7.23 17.23
N ALA A 135 -13.15 8.09 16.72
CA ALA A 135 -13.44 9.52 16.56
C ALA A 135 -13.51 10.02 15.09
N LEU A 136 -13.78 9.13 14.13
CA LEU A 136 -14.08 9.51 12.74
C LEU A 136 -15.36 8.81 12.26
N TYR A 137 -16.51 9.34 12.70
CA TYR A 137 -17.80 9.32 12.00
C TYR A 137 -18.50 10.65 12.28
#